data_AF-A0A1I7DT62-F1
#
_entry.id   AF-A0A1I7DT62-F1
#
_cell.length_a   1.000
_cell.length_b   1.000
_cell.length_c   1.000
_cell.angle_alpha   90.00
_cell.angle_beta   90.00
_cell.angle_gamma   90.00
#
_symmetry.space_group_name_H-M   'P 1'
#
loop_
_entity.id
_entity.type
_entity.pdbx_description
1 polymer ?
#
loop_
_entity_poly.entity_id
_entity_poly.type
_entity_poly.pdbx_seq_one_letter_code
_entity_poly.pdbx_strand_id
1 'polypeptide(L)'
;MAKLELPPFLEENDKKYIIFAVKFKVEEVDIDNERESSVHLKWILESTGIGNCFWKVRVFDVQSGELDIYYSGLYLKDEPTSELFNLTPAQTNTVLRQRNPNNNHLVNDNSQGQYSIYEKVRSILRTNETVSATVKFKDDSKRTKWKADLKFFPEYQYLSWAESLESINKVASTILDGL
;
A
#
# COMPACT_ATOMS: atom_id res chain seq x y z
N MET A 1 -11.03 -3.33 15.87
CA MET A 1 -10.84 -1.89 15.56
C MET A 1 -9.40 -1.74 15.08
N ALA A 2 -9.16 -1.26 13.85
CA ALA A 2 -7.79 -1.04 13.35
C ALA A 2 -7.12 0.09 14.14
N LYS A 3 -6.20 -0.27 15.02
CA LYS A 3 -5.37 0.68 15.78
C LYS A 3 -4.30 1.20 14.84
N LEU A 4 -4.15 2.52 14.74
CA LEU A 4 -3.03 3.12 14.03
C LEU A 4 -1.79 2.90 14.88
N GLU A 5 -0.92 1.99 14.44
CA GLU A 5 0.44 1.89 14.96
C GLU A 5 1.31 2.79 14.11
N LEU A 6 1.84 3.85 14.72
CA LEU A 6 2.79 4.72 14.03
C LEU A 6 4.04 3.91 13.71
N PRO A 7 4.61 4.06 12.50
CA PRO A 7 5.77 3.28 12.15
C PRO A 7 6.97 3.58 13.07
N PRO A 8 7.76 2.56 13.47
CA PRO A 8 8.80 2.70 14.47
C PRO A 8 9.97 3.62 14.07
N PHE A 9 10.26 3.81 12.77
CA PHE A 9 11.36 4.70 12.34
C PHE A 9 11.08 6.20 12.57
N LEU A 10 9.85 6.57 12.98
CA LEU A 10 9.55 7.93 13.42
C LEU A 10 10.16 8.25 14.79
N GLU A 11 10.58 7.25 15.56
CA GLU A 11 11.11 7.43 16.91
C GLU A 11 12.63 7.63 16.94
N GLU A 12 13.35 7.28 15.87
CA GLU A 12 14.83 7.16 15.88
C GLU A 12 15.61 8.33 15.23
N ASN A 13 14.95 9.36 14.70
CA ASN A 13 15.65 10.42 13.97
C ASN A 13 15.37 11.82 14.54
N ASP A 14 16.42 12.63 14.69
CA ASP A 14 16.36 14.10 14.87
C ASP A 14 15.72 14.85 13.67
N LYS A 15 15.10 14.11 12.76
CA LYS A 15 14.44 14.61 11.56
C LYS A 15 13.05 15.13 11.91
N LYS A 16 12.68 16.22 11.24
CA LYS A 16 11.31 16.75 11.32
C LYS A 16 10.49 16.11 10.21
N TYR A 17 9.35 15.56 10.58
CA TYR A 17 8.41 14.95 9.65
C TYR A 17 7.06 15.67 9.69
N ILE A 18 6.41 15.75 8.52
CA ILE A 18 4.99 16.08 8.43
C ILE A 18 4.25 14.79 8.12
N ILE A 19 3.27 14.43 8.95
CA ILE A 19 2.55 13.15 8.86
C ILE A 19 1.09 13.43 8.54
N PHE A 20 0.59 12.83 7.46
CA PHE A 20 -0.83 12.77 7.14
C PHE A 20 -1.31 11.34 7.31
N ALA A 21 -2.18 11.10 8.28
CA ALA A 21 -2.80 9.79 8.51
C ALA A 21 -4.29 9.88 8.19
N VAL A 22 -4.76 9.05 7.26
CA VAL A 22 -6.16 9.01 6.84
C VAL A 22 -6.70 7.60 7.02
N LYS A 23 -7.90 7.51 7.56
CA LYS A 23 -8.63 6.25 7.72
C LYS A 23 -9.64 6.10 6.59
N PHE A 24 -9.49 5.05 5.81
CA PHE A 24 -10.39 4.71 4.70
C PHE A 24 -11.30 3.56 5.11
N LYS A 25 -12.56 3.64 4.72
CA LYS A 25 -13.51 2.53 4.81
C LYS A 25 -13.52 1.82 3.47
N VAL A 26 -13.45 0.49 3.48
CA VAL A 26 -13.53 -0.33 2.27
C VAL A 26 -14.99 -0.50 1.88
N GLU A 27 -15.33 -0.08 0.67
CA GLU A 27 -16.65 -0.23 0.05
C GLU A 27 -16.61 -1.33 -1.03
N GLU A 28 -17.79 -1.77 -1.48
CA GLU A 28 -17.88 -2.83 -2.52
C GLU A 28 -17.20 -2.39 -3.83
N VAL A 29 -17.35 -1.12 -4.21
CA VAL A 29 -16.75 -0.54 -5.41
C VAL A 29 -15.21 -0.56 -5.39
N ASP A 30 -14.59 -0.52 -4.21
CA ASP A 30 -13.13 -0.57 -4.08
C ASP A 30 -12.60 -1.97 -4.44
N ILE A 31 -13.39 -3.00 -4.12
CA ILE A 31 -13.07 -4.40 -4.45
C ILE A 31 -13.33 -4.67 -5.93
N ASP A 32 -14.42 -4.14 -6.49
CA ASP A 32 -14.74 -4.35 -7.91
C ASP A 32 -13.70 -3.70 -8.85
N ASN A 33 -13.11 -2.58 -8.43
CA ASN A 33 -12.05 -1.90 -9.17
C ASN A 33 -10.64 -2.50 -8.95
N GLU A 34 -10.51 -3.56 -8.15
CA GLU A 34 -9.22 -4.13 -7.71
C GLU A 34 -8.19 -4.39 -8.83
N ARG A 35 -8.64 -4.63 -10.07
CA ARG A 35 -7.79 -4.92 -11.24
C ARG A 35 -6.86 -3.77 -11.59
N GLU A 36 -7.22 -2.55 -11.22
CA GLU A 36 -6.41 -1.35 -11.46
C GLU A 36 -5.47 -1.04 -10.29
N SER A 37 -5.59 -1.73 -9.15
CA SER A 37 -4.78 -1.46 -7.96
C SER A 37 -3.41 -2.16 -7.98
N SER A 38 -2.48 -1.65 -7.18
CA SER A 38 -1.22 -2.35 -6.90
C SER A 38 -1.48 -3.66 -6.15
N VAL A 39 -0.56 -4.63 -6.29
CA VAL A 39 -0.64 -5.94 -5.61
C VAL A 39 -0.77 -5.76 -4.08
N HIS A 40 -0.10 -4.74 -3.54
CA HIS A 40 -0.15 -4.43 -2.12
C HIS A 40 -1.51 -3.85 -1.73
N LEU A 41 -2.01 -2.82 -2.44
CA LEU A 41 -3.32 -2.26 -2.17
C LEU A 41 -4.43 -3.31 -2.30
N LYS A 42 -4.36 -4.16 -3.33
CA LYS A 42 -5.28 -5.29 -3.50
C LYS A 42 -5.34 -6.17 -2.25
N TRP A 43 -4.19 -6.50 -1.66
CA TRP A 43 -4.13 -7.26 -0.41
C TRP A 43 -4.72 -6.48 0.77
N ILE A 44 -4.45 -5.18 0.88
CA ILE A 44 -4.98 -4.36 1.96
C ILE A 44 -6.51 -4.30 1.90
N LEU A 45 -7.09 -4.11 0.71
CA LEU A 45 -8.53 -4.11 0.51
C LEU A 45 -9.14 -5.48 0.86
N GLU A 46 -8.56 -6.57 0.33
CA GLU A 46 -9.05 -7.94 0.57
C GLU A 46 -8.95 -8.33 2.05
N SER A 47 -7.81 -8.07 2.69
CA SER A 47 -7.55 -8.45 4.09
C SER A 47 -8.30 -7.59 5.10
N THR A 48 -8.61 -6.34 4.75
CA THR A 48 -9.46 -5.47 5.57
C THR A 48 -10.92 -5.90 5.48
N GLY A 49 -11.40 -6.20 4.26
CA GLY A 49 -12.77 -6.61 3.99
C GLY A 49 -13.78 -5.45 3.97
N ILE A 50 -14.88 -5.66 3.24
CA ILE A 50 -15.94 -4.67 3.04
C ILE A 50 -16.53 -4.23 4.39
N GLY A 51 -16.77 -2.92 4.53
CA GLY A 51 -17.34 -2.32 5.73
C GLY A 51 -16.33 -2.02 6.84
N ASN A 52 -15.12 -2.59 6.76
CA ASN A 52 -14.03 -2.32 7.69
C ASN A 52 -13.16 -1.16 7.20
N CYS A 53 -12.18 -0.79 8.02
CA CYS A 53 -11.30 0.34 7.73
C CYS A 53 -9.83 -0.01 7.86
N PHE A 54 -9.01 0.63 7.04
CA PHE A 54 -7.55 0.63 7.16
C PHE A 54 -7.02 2.08 7.18
N TRP A 55 -5.77 2.23 7.60
CA TRP A 55 -5.04 3.49 7.59
C TRP A 55 -4.06 3.55 6.43
N LYS A 56 -4.05 4.68 5.75
CA LYS A 56 -2.98 5.11 4.86
C LYS A 56 -2.26 6.27 5.50
N VAL A 57 -0.94 6.19 5.60
CA VAL A 57 -0.11 7.25 6.19
C VAL A 57 0.87 7.76 5.14
N ARG A 58 1.01 9.07 5.03
CA ARG A 58 2.04 9.74 4.26
C ARG A 58 2.97 10.45 5.21
N VAL A 59 4.27 10.23 5.06
CA VAL A 59 5.31 10.83 5.88
C VAL A 59 6.21 11.63 4.95
N PHE A 60 6.28 12.93 5.19
CA PHE A 60 7.15 13.85 4.45
C PHE A 60 8.35 14.19 5.31
N ASP A 61 9.55 13.93 4.82
CA ASP A 61 10.79 14.43 5.42
C ASP A 61 10.93 15.93 5.10
N VAL A 62 10.93 16.79 6.13
CA VAL A 62 10.99 18.24 5.94
C VAL A 62 12.33 18.70 5.37
N GLN A 63 13.40 17.93 5.58
CA GLN A 63 14.74 18.29 5.11
C GLN A 63 14.99 17.81 3.67
N SER A 64 14.67 16.56 3.37
CA SER A 64 14.90 16.00 2.02
C SER A 64 13.75 16.25 1.05
N GLY A 65 12.55 16.53 1.55
CA GLY A 65 11.32 16.60 0.75
C GLY A 65 10.83 15.22 0.28
N GLU A 66 11.46 14.14 0.72
CA GLU A 66 11.06 12.78 0.37
C GLU A 66 9.69 12.43 0.97
N LEU A 67 8.90 11.69 0.21
CA LEU A 67 7.58 11.22 0.60
C LEU A 67 7.61 9.69 0.73
N ASP A 68 7.25 9.22 1.91
CA ASP A 68 7.00 7.80 2.16
C ASP A 68 5.52 7.54 2.38
N ILE A 69 5.04 6.40 1.88
CA ILE A 69 3.64 5.96 2.01
C ILE A 69 3.61 4.66 2.81
N TYR A 70 2.61 4.54 3.68
CA TYR A 70 2.41 3.37 4.52
C TYR A 70 0.96 2.92 4.47
N TYR A 71 0.78 1.60 4.51
CA TYR A 71 -0.53 0.97 4.68
C TYR A 71 -0.55 0.14 5.95
N SER A 72 -1.58 0.33 6.77
CA SER A 72 -1.88 -0.60 7.86
C SER A 72 -2.58 -1.84 7.31
N GLY A 73 -2.15 -3.03 7.70
CA GLY A 73 -2.75 -4.28 7.25
C GLY A 73 -2.23 -5.48 8.01
N LEU A 74 -2.56 -6.67 7.51
CA LEU A 74 -2.02 -7.94 8.00
C LEU A 74 -0.78 -8.34 7.19
N TYR A 75 0.33 -8.60 7.87
CA TYR A 75 1.61 -8.97 7.26
C TYR A 75 2.20 -10.18 7.97
N LEU A 76 3.21 -10.82 7.38
CA LEU A 76 3.90 -11.95 8.02
C LEU A 76 4.49 -11.51 9.36
N LYS A 77 4.28 -12.31 10.40
CA LYS A 77 4.71 -11.98 11.76
C LYS A 77 6.24 -11.91 11.90
N ASP A 78 6.96 -12.79 11.23
CA ASP A 78 8.42 -12.86 11.23
C ASP A 78 9.07 -11.87 10.26
N GLU A 79 8.28 -11.30 9.35
CA GLU A 79 8.74 -10.37 8.32
C GLU A 79 7.63 -9.35 7.99
N PRO A 80 7.34 -8.40 8.90
CA PRO A 80 6.28 -7.41 8.72
C PRO A 80 6.74 -6.29 7.78
N THR A 81 7.24 -6.65 6.59
CA THR A 81 7.76 -5.72 5.58
C THR A 81 6.92 -5.81 4.30
N SER A 82 7.05 -4.82 3.41
CA SER A 82 6.33 -4.83 2.13
C SER A 82 7.09 -5.62 1.05
N GLU A 83 8.19 -6.28 1.41
CA GLU A 83 9.13 -6.84 0.42
C GLU A 83 8.47 -7.92 -0.42
N LEU A 84 7.59 -8.71 0.18
CA LEU A 84 6.83 -9.76 -0.50
C LEU A 84 6.03 -9.23 -1.71
N PHE A 85 5.54 -7.99 -1.64
CA PHE A 85 4.78 -7.34 -2.72
C PHE A 85 5.66 -6.76 -3.84
N ASN A 86 6.97 -6.67 -3.62
CA ASN A 86 7.95 -6.13 -4.56
C ASN A 86 8.80 -7.21 -5.25
N LEU A 87 8.56 -8.48 -4.95
CA LEU A 87 9.31 -9.59 -5.52
C LEU A 87 9.05 -9.76 -7.03
N THR A 88 10.10 -10.14 -7.75
CA THR A 88 9.98 -10.61 -9.14
C THR A 88 9.26 -11.97 -9.20
N PRO A 89 8.69 -12.37 -10.35
CA PRO A 89 8.02 -13.67 -10.48
C PRO A 89 8.86 -14.87 -10.02
N ALA A 90 10.16 -14.87 -10.32
CA ALA A 90 11.09 -15.94 -9.92
C ALA A 90 11.31 -15.97 -8.40
N GLN A 91 11.48 -14.80 -7.78
CA GLN A 91 11.61 -14.68 -6.32
C GLN A 91 10.31 -15.09 -5.62
N THR A 92 9.15 -14.64 -6.10
CA THR A 92 7.84 -15.04 -5.54
C THR A 92 7.65 -16.55 -5.58
N ASN A 93 8.02 -17.23 -6.67
CA ASN A 93 7.95 -18.69 -6.76
C ASN A 93 8.87 -19.38 -5.74
N THR A 94 10.05 -18.81 -5.47
CA THR A 94 10.99 -19.34 -4.49
C THR A 94 10.41 -19.25 -3.08
N VAL A 95 9.91 -18.07 -2.70
CA VAL A 95 9.27 -17.85 -1.39
C VAL A 95 8.01 -18.71 -1.24
N LEU A 96 7.20 -18.85 -2.30
CA LEU A 96 6.03 -19.73 -2.29
C LEU A 96 6.40 -21.17 -1.95
N ARG A 97 7.44 -21.73 -2.59
CA ARG A 97 7.91 -23.10 -2.30
C ARG A 97 8.43 -23.27 -0.87
N GLN A 98 8.98 -22.21 -0.27
CA GLN A 98 9.50 -22.24 1.10
C GLN A 98 8.39 -22.09 2.14
N ARG A 99 7.49 -21.12 1.97
CA ARG A 99 6.48 -20.72 2.97
C ARG A 99 5.09 -21.33 2.73
N ASN A 100 4.84 -21.92 1.57
CA ASN A 100 3.60 -22.62 1.24
C ASN A 100 3.85 -23.80 0.27
N PRO A 101 4.67 -24.80 0.65
CA PRO A 101 5.07 -25.90 -0.22
C PRO A 101 3.91 -26.74 -0.75
N ASN A 102 2.80 -26.80 -0.01
CA ASN A 102 1.61 -27.57 -0.35
C ASN A 102 0.59 -26.78 -1.18
N ASN A 103 0.89 -25.53 -1.54
CA ASN A 103 -0.01 -24.63 -2.26
C ASN A 103 -1.37 -24.44 -1.58
N ASN A 104 -1.41 -24.45 -0.24
CA ASN A 104 -2.63 -24.17 0.51
C ASN A 104 -3.15 -22.77 0.17
N HIS A 105 -4.45 -22.62 0.00
CA HIS A 105 -5.09 -21.34 -0.34
C HIS A 105 -4.58 -20.68 -1.64
N LEU A 106 -3.86 -21.40 -2.50
CA LEU A 106 -3.47 -20.93 -3.82
C LEU A 106 -4.66 -21.12 -4.78
N VAL A 107 -5.32 -20.01 -5.10
CA VAL A 107 -6.51 -19.96 -5.97
C VAL A 107 -6.22 -19.03 -7.13
N ASN A 108 -6.60 -19.45 -8.33
CA ASN A 108 -6.53 -18.64 -9.53
C ASN A 108 -7.85 -17.89 -9.72
N ASP A 109 -7.81 -16.56 -9.66
CA ASP A 109 -8.98 -15.69 -9.73
C ASP A 109 -9.64 -15.70 -11.12
N ASN A 110 -8.87 -15.96 -12.20
CA ASN A 110 -9.39 -16.01 -13.56
C ASN A 110 -9.69 -17.46 -14.05
N SER A 111 -9.49 -18.47 -13.18
CA SER A 111 -9.66 -19.90 -13.48
C SER A 111 -8.85 -20.45 -14.67
N GLN A 112 -7.89 -19.69 -15.23
CA GLN A 112 -7.11 -20.08 -16.41
C GLN A 112 -5.64 -19.60 -16.36
N GLY A 113 -4.72 -20.36 -16.94
CA GLY A 113 -3.32 -19.94 -17.05
C GLY A 113 -2.53 -19.93 -15.74
N GLN A 114 -1.48 -19.12 -15.69
CA GLN A 114 -0.53 -19.10 -14.57
C GLN A 114 -1.00 -18.21 -13.42
N TYR A 115 -0.69 -18.61 -12.19
CA TYR A 115 -0.95 -17.80 -11.01
C TYR A 115 -0.20 -16.47 -11.06
N SER A 116 -0.93 -15.38 -10.80
CA SER A 116 -0.40 -14.03 -10.67
C SER A 116 0.49 -13.89 -9.43
N ILE A 117 1.29 -12.83 -9.39
CA ILE A 117 2.09 -12.50 -8.19
C ILE A 117 1.15 -12.32 -6.98
N TYR A 118 0.02 -11.64 -7.18
CA TYR A 118 -0.96 -11.41 -6.13
C TYR A 118 -1.48 -12.70 -5.52
N GLU A 119 -1.94 -13.64 -6.33
CA GLU A 119 -2.49 -14.92 -5.85
C GLU A 119 -1.47 -15.71 -5.03
N LYS A 120 -0.21 -15.70 -5.46
CA LYS A 120 0.89 -16.35 -4.74
C LYS A 120 1.15 -15.66 -3.40
N VAL A 121 1.28 -14.34 -3.39
CA VAL A 121 1.49 -13.54 -2.17
C VAL A 121 0.34 -13.72 -1.18
N ARG A 122 -0.91 -13.64 -1.66
CA ARG A 122 -2.13 -13.93 -0.88
C ARG A 122 -2.08 -15.32 -0.27
N SER A 123 -1.69 -16.35 -1.03
CA SER A 123 -1.61 -17.72 -0.51
C SER A 123 -0.54 -17.87 0.58
N ILE A 124 0.59 -17.18 0.45
CA ILE A 124 1.66 -17.16 1.46
C ILE A 124 1.11 -16.51 2.75
N LEU A 125 0.49 -15.34 2.64
CA LEU A 125 -0.05 -14.60 3.80
C LEU A 125 -1.19 -15.34 4.50
N ARG A 126 -2.05 -16.05 3.78
CA ARG A 126 -3.13 -16.85 4.36
C ARG A 126 -2.65 -18.13 5.04
N THR A 127 -1.50 -18.66 4.65
CA THR A 127 -0.97 -19.93 5.17
C THR A 127 -0.09 -19.74 6.41
N ASN A 128 0.45 -18.55 6.62
CA ASN A 128 1.43 -18.26 7.67
C ASN A 128 0.83 -17.36 8.76
N GLU A 129 1.46 -17.33 9.94
CA GLU A 129 1.03 -16.44 11.03
C GLU A 129 1.23 -14.98 10.61
N THR A 130 0.18 -14.17 10.79
CA THR A 130 0.20 -12.74 10.45
C THR A 130 0.04 -11.85 11.68
N VAL A 131 0.57 -10.64 11.59
CA VAL A 131 0.45 -9.59 12.59
C VAL A 131 -0.10 -8.32 11.94
N SER A 132 -0.84 -7.52 12.71
CA SER A 132 -1.21 -6.18 12.26
C SER A 132 0.02 -5.28 12.34
N ALA A 133 0.34 -4.59 11.25
CA ALA A 133 1.46 -3.65 11.21
C ALA A 133 1.17 -2.49 10.24
N THR A 134 1.91 -1.40 10.37
CA THR A 134 1.94 -0.28 9.42
C THR A 134 3.27 -0.33 8.68
N VAL A 135 3.23 -0.67 7.40
CA VAL A 135 4.44 -1.04 6.65
C VAL A 135 4.72 -0.04 5.55
N LYS A 136 5.99 0.36 5.45
CA LYS A 136 6.48 1.24 4.38
C LYS A 136 6.24 0.58 3.04
N PHE A 137 5.55 1.28 2.17
CA PHE A 137 5.55 0.94 0.77
C PHE A 137 6.64 1.75 0.08
N LYS A 138 7.53 1.06 -0.64
CA LYS A 138 8.63 1.71 -1.33
C LYS A 138 8.06 2.68 -2.36
N ASP A 139 8.38 3.96 -2.21
CA ASP A 139 8.04 5.00 -3.17
C ASP A 139 8.79 4.70 -4.48
N ASP A 140 8.15 3.96 -5.37
CA ASP A 140 8.57 3.89 -6.75
C ASP A 140 7.98 5.12 -7.45
N SER A 141 8.37 6.32 -7.00
CA SER A 141 7.98 7.62 -7.57
C SER A 141 8.34 7.75 -9.05
N LYS A 142 9.04 6.75 -9.62
CA LYS A 142 9.33 6.57 -11.03
C LYS A 142 8.39 5.61 -11.77
N ARG A 143 7.40 4.97 -11.13
CA ARG A 143 6.58 3.92 -11.77
C ARG A 143 5.07 4.10 -11.62
N THR A 144 4.42 3.86 -12.74
CA THR A 144 2.99 3.83 -13.08
C THR A 144 2.04 3.18 -12.06
N LYS A 145 2.55 2.32 -11.16
CA LYS A 145 1.72 1.55 -10.22
C LYS A 145 1.09 2.40 -9.12
N TRP A 146 1.81 3.43 -8.64
CA TRP A 146 1.28 4.31 -7.60
C TRP A 146 0.14 5.19 -8.13
N LYS A 147 0.27 5.66 -9.38
CA LYS A 147 -0.78 6.42 -10.06
C LYS A 147 -2.08 5.63 -10.20
N ALA A 148 -1.97 4.30 -10.18
CA ALA A 148 -3.13 3.42 -10.21
C ALA A 148 -3.85 3.42 -8.84
N ASP A 149 -3.09 3.34 -7.73
CA ASP A 149 -3.64 3.46 -6.37
C ASP A 149 -4.23 4.86 -6.08
N LEU A 150 -3.77 5.91 -6.77
CA LEU A 150 -4.35 7.25 -6.68
C LEU A 150 -5.80 7.33 -7.13
N LYS A 151 -6.22 6.47 -8.07
CA LYS A 151 -7.61 6.46 -8.54
C LYS A 151 -8.58 6.05 -7.43
N PHE A 152 -8.09 5.41 -6.37
CA PHE A 152 -8.91 4.93 -5.25
C PHE A 152 -8.97 5.93 -4.10
N PHE A 153 -7.96 6.80 -3.96
CA PHE A 153 -7.87 7.67 -2.78
C PHE A 153 -7.50 9.10 -3.17
N PRO A 154 -8.21 10.11 -2.64
CA PRO A 154 -7.91 11.51 -2.95
C PRO A 154 -6.45 11.86 -2.67
N GLU A 155 -5.84 12.62 -3.59
CA GLU A 155 -4.58 13.29 -3.30
C GLU A 155 -4.84 14.47 -2.37
N TYR A 156 -4.10 14.50 -1.27
CA TYR A 156 -4.01 15.67 -0.41
C TYR A 156 -2.61 16.24 -0.57
N GLN A 157 -2.50 17.53 -0.82
CA GLN A 157 -1.23 18.23 -0.87
C GLN A 157 -1.21 19.30 0.20
N TYR A 158 -0.09 19.39 0.92
CA TYR A 158 0.13 20.49 1.85
C TYR A 158 0.43 21.75 1.04
N LEU A 159 -0.40 22.78 1.22
CA LEU A 159 -0.12 24.12 0.72
C LEU A 159 0.38 24.95 1.91
N SER A 160 1.65 25.38 1.83
CA SER A 160 2.18 26.38 2.76
C SER A 160 1.63 27.76 2.40
N TRP A 161 1.42 28.62 3.39
CA TRP A 161 1.09 30.04 3.17
C TRP A 161 2.21 30.83 2.45
N ALA A 162 3.40 30.24 2.33
CA ALA A 162 4.50 30.77 1.54
C ALA A 162 4.45 30.39 0.05
N GLU A 163 3.48 29.56 -0.37
CA GLU A 163 3.35 29.14 -1.76
C GLU A 163 2.89 30.29 -2.68
N SER A 164 3.45 30.33 -3.88
CA SER A 164 3.02 31.28 -4.91
C SER A 164 1.65 30.92 -5.48
N LEU A 165 0.91 31.90 -6.00
CA LEU A 165 -0.36 31.66 -6.70
C LEU A 165 -0.19 30.70 -7.90
N GLU A 166 0.99 30.73 -8.52
CA GLU A 166 1.36 29.86 -9.63
C GLU A 166 1.54 28.39 -9.17
N SER A 167 2.16 28.19 -8.00
CA SER A 167 2.23 26.88 -7.34
C SER A 167 0.83 26.33 -7.06
N ILE A 168 -0.07 27.17 -6.50
CA ILE A 168 -1.45 26.79 -6.17
C ILE A 168 -2.22 26.41 -7.44
N ASN A 169 -2.09 27.18 -8.52
CA ASN A 169 -2.74 26.88 -9.80
C ASN A 169 -2.22 25.57 -10.40
N LYS A 170 -0.92 25.28 -10.31
CA LYS A 170 -0.35 24.02 -10.80
C LYS A 170 -0.89 22.81 -10.04
N VAL A 171 -1.05 22.94 -8.73
CA VAL A 171 -1.67 21.90 -7.89
C VAL A 171 -3.14 21.71 -8.29
N ALA A 172 -3.90 22.80 -8.44
CA ALA A 172 -5.30 22.74 -8.85
C ALA A 172 -5.49 22.09 -10.24
N SER A 173 -4.64 22.42 -11.22
CA SER A 173 -4.65 21.78 -12.54
C SER A 173 -4.33 20.29 -12.46
N THR A 174 -3.36 19.88 -11.63
CA THR A 174 -3.01 18.45 -11.46
C THR A 174 -4.18 17.66 -10.88
N ILE A 175 -4.95 18.25 -9.96
CA ILE A 175 -6.15 17.63 -9.37
C ILE A 175 -7.26 17.50 -10.42
N LEU A 176 -7.44 18.53 -11.27
CA LEU A 176 -8.50 18.56 -12.29
C LEU A 176 -8.18 17.69 -13.50
N ASP A 177 -6.92 17.56 -13.89
CA ASP A 177 -6.47 16.75 -15.03
C ASP A 177 -6.29 15.25 -14.68
N GLY A 178 -6.30 14.92 -13.38
CA GLY A 178 -6.20 13.55 -12.85
C GLY A 178 -7.55 12.86 -12.58
N LEU A 179 -8.66 13.59 -12.75
CA LEU A 179 -10.05 13.11 -12.71
C LEU A 179 -10.53 12.68 -14.11
#